data_AF-A0A8H2NU48-F1
#
_entry.id   AF-A0A8H2NU48-F1
#
_cell.length_a   1.000
_cell.length_b   1.000
_cell.length_c   1.000
_cell.angle_alpha   90.00
_cell.angle_beta   90.00
_cell.angle_gamma   90.00
#
_symmetry.space_group_name_H-M   'P 1'
#
loop_
_entity.id
_entity.type
_entity.pdbx_description
1 polymer ?
#
loop_
_entity_poly.entity_id
_entity_poly.type
_entity_poly.pdbx_seq_one_letter_code
_entity_poly.pdbx_strand_id
1 'polypeptide(L)'
;MEVSSYDAPCLMVQAGLGIGITPEGSAAIYRMDGAKAVRLDESWACRELSVCVRSREALSVAAGLFLEHLLEREEAISVSMAEALHLIRCAPDAAGVSDQMRKCALM
;
A
#
# COMPACT_ATOMS: atom_id res chain seq x y z
N MET A 1 8.93 -5.02 -17.00
CA MET A 1 8.70 -6.34 -16.40
C MET A 1 7.70 -6.12 -15.30
N GLU A 2 6.58 -6.83 -15.33
CA GLU A 2 5.54 -6.76 -14.31
C GLU A 2 5.61 -8.05 -13.48
N VAL A 3 5.43 -7.91 -12.18
CA VAL A 3 5.50 -9.00 -11.21
C VAL A 3 4.28 -8.91 -10.31
N SER A 4 3.68 -10.05 -9.99
CA SER A 4 2.44 -10.13 -9.20
C SER A 4 2.66 -9.99 -7.69
N SER A 5 3.90 -9.86 -7.24
CA SER A 5 4.29 -9.84 -5.84
C SER A 5 5.30 -8.75 -5.52
N TYR A 6 5.33 -8.31 -4.25
CA TYR A 6 6.24 -7.26 -3.79
C TYR A 6 7.64 -7.76 -3.42
N ASP A 7 7.87 -9.07 -3.33
CA ASP A 7 9.18 -9.66 -3.02
C ASP A 7 10.13 -9.69 -4.21
N ALA A 8 9.65 -10.04 -5.41
CA ALA A 8 10.46 -10.14 -6.62
C ALA A 8 11.24 -8.84 -6.96
N PRO A 9 10.64 -7.64 -6.94
CA PRO A 9 11.39 -6.40 -7.14
C PRO A 9 12.40 -6.16 -6.02
N CYS A 10 12.08 -6.52 -4.77
CA CYS A 10 13.02 -6.39 -3.65
C CYS A 10 14.25 -7.30 -3.85
N LEU A 11 14.04 -8.57 -4.20
CA LEU A 11 15.12 -9.51 -4.48
C LEU A 11 15.98 -9.07 -5.66
N MET A 12 15.37 -8.53 -6.73
CA MET A 12 16.11 -7.98 -7.87
C MET A 12 17.02 -6.80 -7.48
N VAL A 13 16.49 -5.86 -6.70
CA VAL A 13 17.25 -4.69 -6.22
C VAL A 13 18.41 -5.16 -5.33
N GLN A 14 18.16 -6.12 -4.43
CA GLN A 14 19.20 -6.66 -3.55
C GLN A 14 20.30 -7.41 -4.30
N ALA A 15 19.96 -8.04 -5.43
CA ALA A 15 20.93 -8.65 -6.34
C ALA A 15 21.68 -7.62 -7.23
N GLY A 16 21.40 -6.32 -7.09
CA GLY A 16 22.02 -5.27 -7.90
C GLY A 16 21.51 -5.23 -9.34
N LEU A 17 20.35 -5.81 -9.63
CA LEU A 17 19.81 -5.97 -10.99
C LEU A 17 18.90 -4.81 -11.43
N GLY A 18 18.69 -3.80 -10.58
CA GLY A 18 17.92 -2.61 -10.96
C GLY A 18 17.30 -1.87 -9.80
N ILE A 19 16.20 -1.16 -10.10
CA ILE A 19 15.38 -0.39 -9.16
C ILE A 19 13.94 -0.96 -9.12
N GLY A 20 13.25 -0.79 -8.00
CA GLY A 20 11.86 -1.24 -7.83
C GLY A 20 11.02 -0.20 -7.10
N ILE A 21 9.72 -0.16 -7.39
CA ILE A 21 8.73 0.66 -6.69
C ILE A 21 7.86 -0.29 -5.87
N THR A 22 7.70 -0.02 -4.58
CA THR A 22 6.92 -0.86 -3.66
C THR A 22 6.33 -0.01 -2.54
N PRO A 23 5.17 -0.38 -1.95
CA PRO A 23 4.66 0.31 -0.76
C PRO A 23 5.67 0.29 0.39
N GLU A 24 5.72 1.37 1.16
CA GLU A 24 6.65 1.53 2.29
C GLU A 24 6.52 0.41 3.32
N GLY A 25 5.28 0.03 3.67
CA GLY A 25 5.02 -1.09 4.58
C GLY A 25 5.55 -2.43 4.07
N SER A 26 5.53 -2.66 2.75
CA SER A 26 6.11 -3.86 2.14
C SER A 26 7.64 -3.80 2.16
N ALA A 27 8.24 -2.64 1.81
CA ALA A 27 9.68 -2.46 1.86
C ALA A 27 10.26 -2.72 3.26
N ALA A 28 9.55 -2.28 4.31
CA ALA A 28 9.98 -2.48 5.71
C ALA A 28 10.07 -3.96 6.12
N ILE A 29 9.35 -4.85 5.45
CA ILE A 29 9.39 -6.31 5.71
C ILE A 29 10.69 -6.92 5.17
N TYR A 30 11.19 -6.42 4.04
CA TYR A 30 12.38 -6.94 3.39
C TYR A 30 13.62 -6.18 3.89
N ARG A 31 14.57 -6.88 4.52
CA ARG A 31 15.87 -6.30 4.91
C ARG A 31 16.72 -6.08 3.66
N MET A 32 16.58 -4.90 3.08
CA MET A 32 17.21 -4.49 1.83
C MET A 32 18.62 -3.95 2.05
N ASP A 33 19.49 -4.76 2.66
CA ASP A 33 20.88 -4.37 2.95
C ASP A 33 21.61 -4.00 1.65
N GLY A 34 22.29 -2.85 1.65
CA GLY A 34 22.99 -2.32 0.48
C GLY A 34 22.12 -1.57 -0.54
N ALA A 35 20.80 -1.55 -0.36
CA ALA A 35 19.89 -0.72 -1.15
C ALA A 35 19.38 0.47 -0.32
N LYS A 36 19.03 1.56 -1.02
CA LYS A 36 18.48 2.77 -0.39
C LYS A 36 17.01 2.92 -0.78
N ALA A 37 16.13 2.98 0.21
CA ALA A 37 14.74 3.38 0.00
C ALA A 37 14.66 4.90 -0.19
N VAL A 38 13.92 5.33 -1.20
CA VAL A 38 13.62 6.75 -1.45
C VAL A 38 12.11 6.88 -1.56
N ARG A 39 11.54 7.79 -0.76
CA ARG A 39 10.11 8.08 -0.79
C ARG A 39 9.77 8.90 -2.04
N LEU A 40 8.70 8.53 -2.72
CA LEU A 40 8.12 9.25 -3.85
C LEU A 40 7.18 10.34 -3.33
N ASP A 41 7.29 11.55 -3.87
CA ASP A 41 6.54 12.75 -3.44
C ASP A 41 5.57 13.21 -4.54
N GLU A 42 4.94 12.23 -5.18
CA GLU A 42 3.93 12.45 -6.19
C GLU A 42 2.58 11.94 -5.71
N SER A 43 1.50 12.61 -6.11
CA SER A 43 0.14 12.29 -5.67
C SER A 43 -0.30 10.86 -5.99
N TRP A 44 0.21 10.29 -7.09
CA TRP A 44 -0.08 8.91 -7.50
C TRP A 44 0.60 7.86 -6.63
N ALA A 45 1.63 8.23 -5.84
CA ALA A 45 2.37 7.30 -5.00
C ALA A 45 1.64 6.97 -3.69
N CYS A 46 0.57 7.70 -3.37
CA CYS A 46 -0.31 7.41 -2.25
C CYS A 46 -1.33 6.33 -2.63
N ARG A 47 -1.48 5.32 -1.75
CA ARG A 47 -2.45 4.24 -1.92
C ARG A 47 -3.34 4.14 -0.68
N GLU A 48 -4.65 4.09 -0.91
CA GLU A 48 -5.64 3.79 0.12
C GLU A 48 -5.90 2.28 0.15
N LEU A 49 -5.90 1.69 1.36
CA LEU A 49 -6.27 0.30 1.58
C LEU A 49 -7.64 0.27 2.26
N SER A 50 -8.62 -0.38 1.64
CA SER A 50 -9.97 -0.48 2.18
C SER A 50 -10.29 -1.93 2.53
N VAL A 51 -10.96 -2.14 3.67
CA VAL A 51 -11.54 -3.44 4.04
C VAL A 51 -13.01 -3.44 3.67
N CYS A 52 -13.39 -4.30 2.73
CA CYS A 52 -14.75 -4.35 2.20
C CYS A 52 -15.45 -5.64 2.62
N VAL A 53 -16.67 -5.51 3.14
CA VAL A 53 -17.57 -6.64 3.41
C VAL A 53 -18.91 -6.40 2.73
N ARG A 54 -19.56 -7.46 2.27
CA ARG A 54 -20.86 -7.35 1.56
C ARG A 54 -21.98 -6.84 2.49
N SER A 55 -22.04 -7.36 3.72
CA SER A 55 -22.94 -6.95 4.79
C SER A 55 -22.24 -7.29 6.10
N ARG A 56 -22.27 -6.36 7.07
CA ARG A 56 -21.65 -6.55 8.39
C ARG A 56 -22.44 -7.55 9.23
N GLU A 57 -23.75 -7.53 9.10
CA GLU A 57 -24.70 -8.38 9.81
C GLU A 57 -24.62 -9.85 9.36
N ALA A 58 -24.24 -10.07 8.10
CA ALA A 58 -24.09 -11.40 7.52
C ALA A 58 -22.72 -12.06 7.83
N LEU A 59 -21.83 -11.38 8.57
CA LEU A 59 -20.53 -11.94 8.94
C LEU A 59 -20.70 -13.05 9.98
N SER A 60 -19.87 -14.10 9.87
CA SER A 60 -19.69 -15.01 10.98
C SER A 60 -19.05 -14.27 12.17
N VAL A 61 -19.23 -14.79 13.38
CA VAL A 61 -18.62 -14.20 14.59
C VAL A 61 -17.10 -14.01 14.42
N ALA A 62 -16.41 -15.01 13.86
CA ALA A 62 -14.97 -14.93 13.62
C ALA A 62 -14.61 -13.84 12.60
N ALA A 63 -15.39 -13.69 11.52
CA ALA A 63 -15.15 -12.65 10.51
C ALA A 63 -15.47 -11.24 11.03
N GLY A 64 -16.48 -11.10 11.89
CA GLY A 64 -16.80 -9.85 12.58
C GLY A 64 -15.67 -9.40 13.51
N LEU A 65 -15.19 -10.30 14.37
CA LEU A 65 -14.05 -10.04 15.25
C LEU A 65 -12.77 -9.69 14.47
N PHE A 66 -12.54 -10.35 13.32
CA PHE A 66 -11.41 -10.00 12.45
C PHE A 66 -11.56 -8.61 11.84
N LEU A 67 -12.75 -8.25 11.36
CA LEU A 67 -13.02 -6.91 10.84
C LEU A 67 -12.81 -5.85 11.91
N GLU A 68 -13.33 -6.07 13.13
CA GLU A 68 -13.10 -5.18 14.27
C GLU A 68 -11.61 -5.02 14.57
N HIS A 69 -10.87 -6.12 14.66
CA HIS A 69 -9.42 -6.09 14.89
C HIS A 69 -8.66 -5.28 13.82
N LEU A 70 -9.04 -5.44 12.54
CA LEU A 70 -8.41 -4.70 11.44
C LEU A 70 -8.70 -3.18 11.53
N LEU A 71 -9.92 -2.80 11.93
CA LEU A 71 -10.31 -1.40 12.06
C LEU A 71 -9.67 -0.73 13.29
N GLU A 72 -9.55 -1.45 14.41
CA GLU A 72 -8.82 -0.96 15.60
C GLU A 72 -7.32 -0.72 15.30
N ARG A 73 -6.73 -1.55 14.42
CA ARG A 73 -5.36 -1.35 13.95
C ARG A 73 -5.22 -0.10 13.07
N GLU A 74 -6.26 0.33 12.38
CA GLU A 74 -6.26 1.57 11.61
C GLU A 74 -6.09 2.79 12.53
N GLU A 75 -6.75 2.80 13.70
CA GLU A 75 -6.57 3.85 14.72
C GLU A 75 -5.16 3.84 15.33
N ALA A 76 -4.60 2.66 15.60
CA ALA A 76 -3.22 2.55 16.11
C ALA A 76 -2.15 2.95 15.06
N ILE A 77 -2.38 2.68 13.78
CA ILE A 77 -1.49 3.07 12.67
C ILE A 77 -1.64 4.56 12.36
N SER A 78 -2.85 5.11 12.44
CA SER A 78 -3.12 6.53 12.22
C SER A 78 -2.61 7.43 13.35
N VAL A 79 -2.48 6.97 14.60
CA VAL A 79 -1.80 7.75 15.66
C VAL A 79 -0.29 7.86 15.43
N SER A 80 0.36 6.87 14.80
CA SER A 80 1.75 6.97 14.31
C SER A 80 1.88 7.85 13.05
N MET A 81 0.80 8.00 12.28
CA MET A 81 0.71 8.83 11.08
C MET A 81 0.11 10.22 11.35
N ALA A 82 -0.37 10.49 12.57
CA ALA A 82 -1.01 11.74 12.95
C ALA A 82 -0.04 12.93 12.90
N GLU A 83 1.26 12.68 13.12
CA GLU A 83 2.32 13.68 12.88
C GLU A 83 2.55 13.95 11.37
N ALA A 84 2.13 13.03 10.48
CA ALA A 84 2.15 13.19 9.02
C ALA A 84 0.80 13.63 8.41
N LEU A 85 -0.28 13.70 9.21
CA LEU A 85 -1.65 13.94 8.75
C LEU A 85 -1.86 15.34 8.14
N HIS A 86 -0.91 16.27 8.30
CA HIS A 86 -0.98 17.57 7.63
C HIS A 86 -0.50 17.53 6.17
N LEU A 87 0.23 16.49 5.74
CA LEU A 87 0.68 16.30 4.36
C LEU A 87 -0.21 15.36 3.54
N ILE A 88 -1.09 14.57 4.17
CA ILE A 88 -1.97 13.63 3.46
C ILE A 88 -3.30 14.32 3.11
N ARG A 89 -3.25 15.39 2.33
CA ARG A 89 -4.42 15.80 1.52
C ARG A 89 -4.20 15.27 0.12
N CYS A 90 -4.57 14.01 -0.07
CA CYS A 90 -4.72 13.43 -1.40
C CYS A 90 -5.83 14.20 -2.13
N ALA A 91 -5.50 14.90 -3.21
CA ALA A 91 -6.49 15.63 -4.00
C ALA A 91 -7.45 14.63 -4.68
N PRO A 92 -8.77 14.85 -4.66
CA PRO A 92 -9.77 13.93 -5.22
C PRO A 92 -9.95 14.09 -6.75
N ASP A 93 -8.88 14.39 -7.50
CA ASP A 93 -8.99 14.52 -8.97
C ASP A 93 -8.69 13.18 -9.66
N ALA A 94 -9.70 12.32 -9.66
CA ALA A 94 -9.81 11.14 -10.50
C ALA A 94 -10.11 11.49 -11.98
N ALA A 95 -9.43 12.49 -12.55
CA ALA A 95 -9.64 12.93 -13.94
C ALA A 95 -8.42 12.72 -14.86
N GLY A 96 -7.38 12.01 -14.39
CA GLY A 96 -6.14 11.84 -15.13
C GLY A 96 -5.46 10.49 -14.94
N VAL A 97 -6.21 9.40 -14.80
CA VAL A 97 -5.61 8.06 -14.95
C VAL A 97 -5.33 7.88 -16.44
N SER A 98 -4.11 8.22 -16.87
CA SER A 98 -3.60 7.83 -18.18
C SER A 98 -3.89 6.34 -18.39
N ASP A 99 -4.48 6.01 -19.54
CA ASP A 99 -4.89 4.67 -19.96
C ASP A 99 -3.77 3.61 -19.82
N GLN A 100 -2.52 4.07 -19.76
CA GLN A 100 -1.34 3.26 -19.50
C GLN A 100 -1.32 2.60 -18.11
N MET A 101 -1.90 3.21 -17.06
CA MET A 101 -1.87 2.68 -15.69
C MET A 101 -3.08 1.83 -15.31
N ARG A 102 -4.17 1.85 -16.10
CA ARG A 102 -5.32 0.94 -15.90
C ARG A 102 -4.98 -0.52 -16.22
N LYS A 103 -3.96 -0.77 -17.05
CA LYS A 103 -3.52 -2.13 -17.39
C LYS A 103 -2.83 -2.87 -16.23
N CYS A 104 -2.20 -2.17 -15.29
CA CYS A 104 -1.52 -2.81 -14.16
C CYS A 104 -2.44 -3.13 -12.96
N ALA A 105 -3.75 -2.82 -13.05
CA ALA A 105 -4.69 -3.05 -11.95
C ALA A 105 -5.80 -4.07 -12.26
N LEU A 106 -5.84 -4.63 -13.48
CA LEU A 106 -6.89 -5.55 -13.95
C LEU A 106 -6.34 -6.86 -14.56
N MET A 107 -5.11 -7.24 -14.22
CA MET A 107 -4.59 -8.62 -14.35
C MET A 107 -4.08 -9.11 -13.01
#